data_AF-A0A140D0A6-F1
#
_entry.id   AF-A0A140D0A6-F1
#
_cell.length_a   1.000
_cell.length_b   1.000
_cell.length_c   1.000
_cell.angle_alpha   90.00
_cell.angle_beta   90.00
_cell.angle_gamma   90.00
#
_symmetry.space_group_name_H-M   'P 1'
#
loop_
_entity.id
_entity.type
_entity.pdbx_description
1 polymer ?
#
loop_
_entity_poly.entity_id
_entity_poly.type
_entity_poly.pdbx_seq_one_letter_code
_entity_poly.pdbx_strand_id
1 'polypeptide(L)'
;MFTMQYPSSISRNLMFIIFTIFLFNLRAQSYYTGILTTQNNCVDCDGQFHVYVTDCNGSVLRDAGIKDCGDVFHSSDVWFYWEQAPDLYCVHVYPQTHPPRNRYQQFYKTDSCMILGGNEENWHFDQTDMDNCRKGGCPNENKHK
;
A
#
# COMPACT_ATOMS: atom_id res chain seq x y z
N MET A 1 29.59 9.50 -52.05
CA MET A 1 29.50 10.81 -51.37
C MET A 1 28.47 10.66 -50.26
N PHE A 2 28.90 10.48 -49.01
CA PHE A 2 27.99 10.26 -47.88
C PHE A 2 27.80 11.59 -47.15
N THR A 3 26.61 12.17 -47.25
CA THR A 3 26.21 13.32 -46.45
C THR A 3 25.88 12.84 -45.04
N MET A 4 26.77 13.13 -44.10
CA MET A 4 26.51 12.96 -42.67
C MET A 4 25.53 14.06 -42.24
N GLN A 5 24.25 13.72 -42.12
CA GLN A 5 23.21 14.61 -41.63
C GLN A 5 23.43 14.86 -40.13
N TYR A 6 23.94 16.04 -39.79
CA TYR A 6 24.01 16.51 -38.41
C TYR A 6 22.58 16.68 -37.86
N PRO A 7 22.24 16.11 -36.70
CA PRO A 7 20.97 16.39 -36.07
C PRO A 7 20.90 17.88 -35.72
N SER A 8 19.82 18.55 -36.17
CA SER A 8 19.57 19.96 -35.87
C SER A 8 19.43 20.19 -34.36
N SER A 9 19.62 21.42 -33.87
CA SER A 9 19.51 21.73 -32.43
C SER A 9 18.17 21.28 -31.83
N ILE A 10 17.11 21.30 -32.64
CA ILE A 10 15.77 20.83 -32.30
C ILE A 10 15.78 19.32 -32.00
N SER A 11 16.42 18.50 -32.84
CA SER A 11 16.55 17.05 -32.62
C SER A 11 17.30 16.74 -31.32
N ARG A 12 18.34 17.51 -31.00
CA ARG A 12 19.14 17.33 -29.79
C ARG A 12 18.37 17.70 -28.52
N ASN A 13 17.61 18.79 -28.55
CA ASN A 13 16.76 19.20 -27.43
C ASN A 13 15.61 18.21 -27.21
N LEU A 14 15.01 17.70 -28.29
CA LEU A 14 13.92 16.73 -28.22
C LEU A 14 14.39 15.40 -27.63
N MET A 15 15.58 14.91 -28.01
CA MET A 15 16.21 13.75 -27.38
C MET A 15 16.47 13.97 -25.89
N PHE A 16 16.94 15.15 -25.51
CA PHE A 16 17.22 15.47 -24.10
C PHE A 16 15.93 15.43 -23.26
N ILE A 17 14.84 16.01 -23.77
CA ILE A 17 13.51 16.00 -23.14
C ILE A 17 13.02 14.57 -22.97
N ILE A 18 13.06 13.76 -24.04
CA ILE A 18 12.65 12.35 -24.01
C ILE A 18 13.49 11.57 -22.99
N PHE A 19 14.81 11.75 -22.99
CA PHE A 19 15.72 11.06 -22.07
C PHE A 19 15.45 11.43 -20.61
N THR A 20 15.19 12.71 -20.30
CA THR A 20 14.77 13.12 -18.96
C THR A 20 13.45 12.47 -18.56
N ILE A 21 12.44 12.45 -19.44
CA ILE A 21 11.15 11.79 -19.17
C ILE A 21 11.36 10.30 -18.88
N PHE A 22 12.17 9.60 -19.66
CA PHE A 22 12.49 8.18 -19.42
C PHE A 22 13.22 7.96 -18.09
N LEU A 23 14.17 8.82 -17.72
CA LEU A 23 14.88 8.73 -16.44
C LEU A 23 13.96 8.92 -15.23
N PHE A 24 12.97 9.81 -15.32
CA PHE A 24 11.97 10.00 -14.27
C PHE A 24 10.99 8.82 -14.17
N ASN A 25 10.64 8.18 -15.30
CA ASN A 25 9.75 7.02 -15.31
C ASN A 25 10.46 5.70 -14.91
N LEU A 26 11.75 5.54 -15.20
CA LEU A 26 12.53 4.33 -14.87
C LEU A 26 12.82 4.14 -13.37
N ARG A 27 12.65 5.18 -12.54
CA ARG A 27 12.86 5.10 -11.08
C ARG A 27 11.58 4.95 -10.27
N ALA A 28 10.41 4.98 -10.89
CA ALA A 28 9.14 4.78 -10.21
C ALA A 28 8.82 3.28 -10.15
N GLN A 29 9.69 2.49 -9.52
CA GLN A 29 9.28 1.16 -9.10
C GLN A 29 8.39 1.37 -7.88
N SER A 30 7.11 1.08 -8.06
CA SER A 30 6.09 1.26 -7.04
C SER A 30 5.44 -0.07 -6.71
N TYR A 31 5.20 -0.28 -5.43
CA TYR A 31 4.54 -1.46 -4.93
C TYR A 31 3.13 -1.13 -4.46
N TYR A 32 2.24 -2.10 -4.56
CA TYR A 32 0.93 -2.03 -3.96
C TYR A 32 1.02 -2.35 -2.46
N THR A 33 0.33 -1.60 -1.62
CA THR A 33 0.05 -2.01 -0.23
C THR A 33 -1.42 -1.81 0.08
N GLY A 34 -2.05 -2.76 0.76
CA GLY A 34 -3.47 -2.67 1.10
C GLY A 34 -3.84 -3.35 2.42
N ILE A 35 -4.85 -2.81 3.10
CA ILE A 35 -5.40 -3.34 4.36
C ILE A 35 -6.86 -3.73 4.15
N LEU A 36 -7.20 -4.94 4.54
CA LEU A 36 -8.55 -5.50 4.56
C LEU A 36 -9.13 -5.43 5.98
N THR A 37 -10.42 -5.14 6.11
CA THR A 37 -11.11 -5.06 7.43
C THR A 37 -12.37 -5.91 7.51
N THR A 38 -13.04 -6.14 6.39
CA THR A 38 -14.33 -6.84 6.39
C THR A 38 -14.57 -7.41 5.00
N GLN A 39 -14.44 -8.72 4.84
CA GLN A 39 -15.08 -9.39 3.71
C GLN A 39 -15.75 -10.67 4.21
N ASN A 40 -17.00 -10.88 3.80
CA ASN A 40 -17.70 -12.18 3.80
C ASN A 40 -17.49 -13.07 5.05
N ASN A 41 -17.61 -12.52 6.26
CA ASN A 41 -17.52 -13.23 7.55
C ASN A 41 -16.14 -13.81 7.93
N CYS A 42 -15.03 -13.29 7.42
CA CYS A 42 -13.72 -13.90 7.70
C CYS A 42 -13.03 -13.34 8.94
N VAL A 43 -13.19 -12.05 9.21
CA VAL A 43 -12.62 -11.38 10.38
C VAL A 43 -13.55 -10.22 10.76
N ASP A 44 -14.05 -10.23 11.98
CA ASP A 44 -14.81 -9.09 12.53
C ASP A 44 -13.83 -7.96 12.85
N CYS A 45 -13.97 -6.79 12.22
CA CYS A 45 -13.29 -5.56 12.66
C CYS A 45 -14.33 -4.58 13.19
N ASP A 46 -14.10 -4.04 14.38
CA ASP A 46 -14.99 -3.07 15.03
C ASP A 46 -14.21 -1.93 15.71
N GLY A 47 -14.74 -0.73 15.63
CA GLY A 47 -14.15 0.47 16.22
C GLY A 47 -13.25 1.27 15.30
N GLN A 48 -12.54 2.25 15.88
CA GLN A 48 -11.80 3.26 15.12
C GLN A 48 -10.30 3.03 15.17
N PHE A 49 -9.66 3.01 14.00
CA PHE A 49 -8.24 2.76 13.86
C PHE A 49 -7.59 3.83 12.98
N HIS A 50 -6.41 4.28 13.38
CA HIS A 50 -5.57 5.18 12.58
C HIS A 50 -4.58 4.36 11.77
N VAL A 51 -4.49 4.62 10.46
CA VAL A 51 -3.47 4.04 9.58
C VAL A 51 -2.56 5.11 9.01
N TYR A 52 -1.26 4.85 9.05
CA TYR A 52 -0.27 5.66 8.35
C TYR A 52 0.92 4.80 7.92
N VAL A 53 1.70 5.29 6.99
CA VAL A 53 2.86 4.61 6.40
C VAL A 53 4.08 5.49 6.59
N THR A 54 5.18 4.89 7.01
CA THR A 54 6.46 5.57 7.19
C THR A 54 7.55 4.96 6.31
N ASP A 55 8.69 5.65 6.22
CA ASP A 55 9.94 5.16 5.64
C ASP A 55 10.69 4.15 6.54
N CYS A 56 10.01 3.59 7.56
CA CYS A 56 10.59 2.79 8.65
C CYS A 56 11.59 3.51 9.56
N ASN A 57 11.95 4.77 9.28
CA ASN A 57 12.83 5.61 10.09
C ASN A 57 12.08 6.74 10.81
N GLY A 58 10.76 6.79 10.67
CA GLY A 58 9.86 7.71 11.36
C GLY A 58 9.33 8.86 10.48
N SER A 59 9.77 8.98 9.23
CA SER A 59 9.18 9.96 8.31
C SER A 59 7.87 9.41 7.76
N VAL A 60 6.77 10.15 7.93
CA VAL A 60 5.47 9.77 7.37
C VAL A 60 5.48 9.98 5.86
N LEU A 61 5.23 8.92 5.10
CA LEU A 61 5.11 8.92 3.64
C LEU A 61 3.66 9.10 3.21
N ARG A 62 2.73 8.51 3.96
CA ARG A 62 1.30 8.61 3.72
C ARG A 62 0.53 8.47 5.01
N ASP A 63 -0.47 9.30 5.22
CA ASP A 63 -1.38 9.20 6.36
C ASP A 63 -2.81 9.01 5.84
N ALA A 64 -3.44 7.90 6.21
CA ALA A 64 -4.83 7.62 5.86
C ALA A 64 -5.81 8.16 6.91
N GLY A 65 -5.30 8.62 8.06
CA GLY A 65 -6.08 9.10 9.19
C GLY A 65 -6.78 7.99 9.95
N ILE A 66 -7.71 8.42 10.79
CA ILE A 66 -8.61 7.55 11.55
C ILE A 66 -9.76 7.14 10.63
N LYS A 67 -10.08 5.84 10.62
CA LYS A 67 -11.28 5.33 9.98
C LYS A 67 -11.99 4.35 10.89
N ASP A 68 -13.29 4.24 10.67
CA ASP A 68 -14.15 3.26 11.33
C ASP A 68 -14.09 1.92 10.57
N CYS A 69 -13.92 0.83 11.30
CA CYS A 69 -13.97 -0.53 10.78
C CYS A 69 -15.41 -1.08 10.71
N GLY A 70 -16.32 -0.56 11.54
CA GLY A 70 -17.66 -1.13 11.77
C GLY A 70 -18.73 -0.71 10.77
N ASP A 71 -18.41 0.15 9.79
CA ASP A 71 -19.38 0.63 8.80
C ASP A 71 -19.55 -0.35 7.62
N VAL A 72 -20.10 -1.53 7.95
CA VAL A 72 -20.27 -2.69 7.06
C VAL A 72 -21.19 -2.40 5.86
N PHE A 73 -21.95 -1.31 5.88
CA PHE A 73 -22.88 -0.94 4.81
C PHE A 73 -22.23 -0.08 3.70
N HIS A 74 -21.02 0.44 3.92
CA HIS A 74 -20.34 1.34 2.99
C HIS A 74 -18.85 1.03 2.73
N SER A 75 -18.26 0.09 3.44
CA SER A 75 -16.84 -0.24 3.29
C SER A 75 -16.60 -1.17 2.10
N SER A 76 -15.90 -0.68 1.08
CA SER A 76 -15.20 -1.57 0.15
C SER A 76 -14.27 -2.50 0.95
N ASP A 77 -14.20 -3.77 0.56
CA ASP A 77 -13.40 -4.83 1.20
C ASP A 77 -11.96 -4.39 1.54
N VAL A 78 -11.43 -3.46 0.74
CA VAL A 78 -10.14 -2.79 0.92
C VAL A 78 -10.34 -1.46 1.65
N TRP A 79 -9.96 -1.41 2.91
CA TRP A 79 -10.09 -0.25 3.78
C TRP A 79 -8.99 0.81 3.54
N PHE A 80 -7.81 0.36 3.14
CA PHE A 80 -6.70 1.21 2.70
C PHE A 80 -6.00 0.57 1.51
N TYR A 81 -5.62 1.36 0.51
CA TYR A 81 -4.70 0.93 -0.54
C TYR A 81 -3.78 2.06 -1.00
N TRP A 82 -2.59 1.68 -1.44
CA TRP A 82 -1.58 2.58 -1.99
C TRP A 82 -0.77 1.89 -3.07
N GLU A 83 -0.82 2.41 -4.29
CA GLU A 83 -0.12 1.83 -5.46
C GLU A 83 1.29 2.38 -5.68
N GLN A 84 1.74 3.29 -4.82
CA GLN A 84 2.98 4.07 -4.98
C GLN A 84 3.96 3.81 -3.83
N ALA A 85 3.90 2.64 -3.20
CA ALA A 85 4.80 2.33 -2.09
C ALA A 85 6.26 2.20 -2.57
N PRO A 86 7.23 2.76 -1.84
CA PRO A 86 8.64 2.70 -2.21
C PRO A 86 9.25 1.32 -1.91
N ASP A 87 10.53 1.16 -2.22
CA ASP A 87 11.28 -0.07 -1.93
C ASP A 87 11.26 -0.49 -0.46
N LEU A 88 11.22 0.44 0.50
CA LEU A 88 11.18 0.16 1.94
C LEU A 88 10.15 1.04 2.61
N TYR A 89 9.19 0.44 3.29
CA TYR A 89 8.15 1.17 4.02
C TYR A 89 7.61 0.33 5.18
N CYS A 90 7.04 1.03 6.17
CA CYS A 90 6.43 0.45 7.35
C CYS A 90 4.98 0.92 7.45
N VAL A 91 4.03 -0.02 7.45
CA VAL A 91 2.60 0.28 7.62
C VAL A 91 2.29 0.20 9.11
N HIS A 92 1.76 1.28 9.66
CA HIS A 92 1.42 1.42 11.06
C HIS A 92 -0.09 1.47 11.25
N VAL A 93 -0.56 0.83 12.32
CA VAL A 93 -1.96 0.83 12.73
C VAL A 93 -2.04 0.95 14.24
N TYR A 94 -2.98 1.75 14.75
CA TYR A 94 -3.33 1.75 16.17
C TYR A 94 -4.81 2.04 16.39
N PRO A 95 -5.40 1.53 17.49
CA PRO A 95 -6.75 1.89 17.89
C PRO A 95 -6.79 3.31 18.46
N GLN A 96 -7.81 4.08 18.10
CA GLN A 96 -7.93 5.49 18.48
C GLN A 96 -8.02 5.69 20.00
N THR A 97 -8.64 4.75 20.71
CA THR A 97 -8.71 4.72 22.18
C THR A 97 -7.36 4.45 22.86
N HIS A 98 -6.42 3.79 22.17
CA HIS A 98 -5.12 3.42 22.72
C HIS A 98 -3.95 3.62 21.72
N PRO A 99 -3.62 4.88 21.34
CA PRO A 99 -2.54 5.16 20.38
C PRO A 99 -1.17 4.54 20.72
N PRO A 100 -0.75 4.42 22.01
CA PRO A 100 0.50 3.74 22.35
C PRO A 100 0.58 2.26 21.95
N ARG A 101 -0.56 1.59 21.65
CA ARG A 101 -0.60 0.19 21.22
C ARG A 101 -0.28 0.01 19.73
N ASN A 102 0.34 1.00 19.07
CA ASN A 102 0.73 0.96 17.67
C ASN A 102 1.49 -0.32 17.28
N ARG A 103 1.04 -0.97 16.21
CA ARG A 103 1.71 -2.11 15.59
C ARG A 103 2.10 -1.74 14.18
N TYR A 104 3.16 -2.36 13.68
CA TYR A 104 3.62 -2.11 12.33
C TYR A 104 4.21 -3.34 11.67
N GLN A 105 4.18 -3.33 10.35
CA GLN A 105 4.83 -4.31 9.51
C GLN A 105 5.71 -3.62 8.48
N GLN A 106 6.91 -4.16 8.30
CA GLN A 106 7.91 -3.66 7.36
C GLN A 106 7.88 -4.48 6.07
N PHE A 107 7.94 -3.79 4.93
CA PHE A 107 7.99 -4.42 3.62
C PHE A 107 9.19 -3.91 2.82
N TYR A 108 9.82 -4.82 2.09
CA TYR A 108 10.94 -4.49 1.21
C TYR A 108 10.73 -5.05 -0.20
N LYS A 109 10.68 -4.17 -1.19
CA LYS A 109 10.58 -4.47 -2.63
C LYS A 109 9.47 -5.45 -2.99
N THR A 110 8.32 -5.31 -2.35
CA THR A 110 7.19 -6.22 -2.51
C THR A 110 5.87 -5.50 -2.39
N ASP A 111 4.90 -5.99 -3.15
CA ASP A 111 3.49 -5.75 -2.85
C ASP A 111 3.17 -6.34 -1.47
N SER A 112 2.25 -5.71 -0.73
CA SER A 112 1.81 -6.17 0.58
C SER A 112 0.29 -6.12 0.75
N CYS A 113 -0.21 -7.09 1.50
CA CYS A 113 -1.61 -7.17 1.90
C CYS A 113 -1.64 -7.51 3.38
N MET A 114 -2.43 -6.77 4.14
CA MET A 114 -2.62 -7.00 5.57
C MET A 114 -4.11 -7.12 5.87
N ILE A 115 -4.42 -7.83 6.96
CA ILE A 115 -5.76 -7.93 7.50
C ILE A 115 -5.76 -7.31 8.90
N LEU A 116 -6.71 -6.42 9.13
CA LEU A 116 -7.00 -5.82 10.43
C LEU A 116 -8.29 -6.43 10.96
N GLY A 117 -8.26 -6.89 12.20
CA GLY A 117 -9.39 -7.53 12.84
C GLY A 117 -9.42 -7.40 14.34
N GLY A 118 -10.55 -7.77 14.92
CA GLY A 118 -10.89 -7.57 16.32
C GLY A 118 -11.44 -6.17 16.58
N ASN A 119 -11.29 -5.70 17.82
CA ASN A 119 -11.75 -4.37 18.22
C ASN A 119 -10.63 -3.57 18.89
N GLU A 120 -10.91 -2.32 19.24
CA GLU A 120 -9.89 -1.43 19.81
C GLU A 120 -9.18 -1.95 21.07
N GLU A 121 -9.78 -2.90 21.79
CA GLU A 121 -9.17 -3.55 22.95
C GLU A 121 -8.35 -4.79 22.57
N ASN A 122 -8.92 -5.64 21.72
CA ASN A 122 -8.34 -6.91 21.31
C ASN A 122 -8.37 -7.04 19.79
N TRP A 123 -7.32 -6.54 19.15
CA TRP A 123 -7.14 -6.55 17.71
C TRP A 123 -5.88 -7.28 17.28
N HIS A 124 -5.84 -7.64 16.00
CA HIS A 124 -4.70 -8.21 15.31
C HIS A 124 -4.50 -7.51 13.97
N PHE A 125 -3.25 -7.53 13.49
CA PHE A 125 -2.84 -6.87 12.28
C PHE A 125 -1.73 -7.69 11.64
N ASP A 126 -2.12 -8.55 10.71
CA ASP A 126 -1.29 -9.63 10.20
C ASP A 126 -1.18 -9.55 8.68
N GLN A 127 -0.06 -10.01 8.14
CA GLN A 127 0.12 -10.13 6.70
C GLN A 127 -0.78 -11.24 6.15
N THR A 128 -1.33 -11.05 4.96
CA THR A 128 -2.11 -12.05 4.25
C THR A 128 -1.71 -12.14 2.77
N ASP A 129 -2.29 -13.09 2.03
CA ASP A 129 -2.01 -13.29 0.62
C ASP A 129 -2.45 -12.07 -0.21
N MET A 130 -1.63 -11.66 -1.17
CA MET A 130 -1.94 -10.56 -2.09
C MET A 130 -3.20 -10.79 -2.93
N ASP A 131 -3.52 -12.06 -3.20
CA ASP A 131 -4.74 -12.45 -3.89
C ASP A 131 -6.00 -11.97 -3.14
N ASN A 132 -5.92 -11.86 -1.82
CA ASN A 132 -7.02 -11.39 -0.97
C ASN A 132 -7.28 -9.90 -1.23
N CYS A 133 -6.26 -9.06 -1.16
CA CYS A 133 -6.40 -7.62 -1.46
C CYS A 133 -6.88 -7.36 -2.90
N ARG A 134 -6.44 -8.17 -3.88
CA ARG A 134 -6.80 -7.95 -5.30
C ARG A 134 -8.21 -8.40 -5.66
N LYS A 135 -8.72 -9.45 -5.01
CA LYS A 135 -10.07 -9.97 -5.26
C LYS A 135 -11.12 -9.35 -4.33
N GLY A 136 -10.68 -8.49 -3.40
CA GLY A 136 -11.42 -8.17 -2.18
C GLY A 136 -11.51 -9.34 -1.20
N GLY A 137 -11.05 -10.53 -1.61
CA GLY A 137 -11.19 -11.88 -1.05
C GLY A 137 -10.62 -12.10 0.36
N CYS A 138 -11.15 -13.07 1.12
CA CYS A 138 -10.45 -13.67 2.26
C CYS A 138 -9.51 -14.81 1.82
N PRO A 139 -8.48 -15.14 2.63
CA PRO A 139 -7.68 -16.35 2.39
C PRO A 139 -8.58 -17.59 2.46
N ASN A 140 -8.59 -18.39 1.39
CA ASN A 140 -9.24 -19.70 1.41
C ASN A 140 -8.55 -20.58 2.47
N GLU A 141 -9.24 -20.97 3.54
CA GLU A 141 -8.78 -21.98 4.52
C GLU A 141 -8.64 -23.41 3.94
N ASN A 142 -8.53 -23.58 2.62
CA ASN A 142 -8.41 -24.88 1.97
C ASN A 142 -7.02 -25.12 1.36
N LYS A 143 -5.96 -24.94 2.16
CA LYS A 143 -4.61 -25.39 1.78
C LYS A 143 -3.91 -26.28 2.80
N HIS A 144 -4.63 -27.02 3.64
CA HIS A 144 -4.07 -28.21 4.31
C HIS A 144 -5.17 -29.25 4.62
N LYS A 145 -5.43 -30.15 3.66
CA LYS A 145 -5.89 -31.52 3.90
C LYS A 145 -5.22 -32.45 2.91
#